data_AF-A0A1F5E9K8-F1
#
_entry.id   AF-A0A1F5E9K8-F1
#
_cell.length_a   1.000
_cell.length_b   1.000
_cell.length_c   1.000
_cell.angle_alpha   90.00
_cell.angle_beta   90.00
_cell.angle_gamma   90.00
#
_symmetry.space_group_name_H-M   'P 1'
#
loop_
_entity.id
_entity.type
_entity.pdbx_description
1 polymer ?
#
loop_
_entity_poly.entity_id
_entity_poly.type
_entity_poly.pdbx_seq_one_letter_code
_entity_poly.pdbx_strand_id
1 'polypeptide(L)'
;MWSHLRKSGIKLPKITAKEIERKIDPILRQMEKAGIKLDVKAIQLLSKKLEAKSQKLEASIYKSAGEKFNIASPLQLAEVLFEKLRLPSEELKRTKSGVSTAASELKKVVDKHEIIKPILEYRELSKLLSTYLKPLPAMADKNSRLHTHFGQDTSTGRLTSFEPNLQNIPIKGELGPEIRRSFVAEKGCKLISADYSQIELRVVSCLSGDPAMMEAFSTGQDVHARTAAELFDVEITEVSHDQRRVAKTVNFGVLYGMSPYGLSQALSISQDEAAKYIGRYFTVHSGIKDYCNRMIELARSEGYVETLFGFRRELPNINSPHRQIAEAEERMAINTPVQGTAAEILKLSMIRLADQLKVLNENSKIKSQNYNSKLKNSGILNQVQDDDPKNLKSCYLKPRLILTVHDELIVEVPEEQAKKIAQVMKETMEGAVKLCVPIEVSVGVGENWADTKNNVA
;
A
#
# COMPACT_ATOMS: atom_id res chain seq x y z
N MET A 1 -28.46 -0.85 -4.64
CA MET A 1 -27.38 -1.17 -5.59
C MET A 1 -27.13 -2.68 -5.78
N TRP A 2 -26.74 -3.43 -4.73
CA TRP A 2 -26.17 -4.78 -4.88
C TRP A 2 -27.13 -5.97 -4.74
N SER A 3 -28.44 -5.79 -4.98
CA SER A 3 -29.45 -6.84 -4.76
C SER A 3 -29.24 -8.09 -5.63
N HIS A 4 -28.70 -7.93 -6.83
CA HIS A 4 -28.38 -9.02 -7.76
C HIS A 4 -27.25 -9.94 -7.25
N LEU A 5 -26.34 -9.43 -6.40
CA LEU A 5 -25.24 -10.20 -5.81
C LEU A 5 -25.69 -11.09 -4.63
N ARG A 6 -26.96 -11.07 -4.23
CA ARG A 6 -27.47 -11.96 -3.15
C ARG A 6 -27.35 -13.45 -3.50
N LYS A 7 -27.20 -13.79 -4.78
CA LYS A 7 -27.03 -15.17 -5.28
C LYS A 7 -25.58 -15.53 -5.67
N SER A 8 -24.63 -14.59 -5.60
CA SER A 8 -23.25 -14.76 -6.12
C SER A 8 -22.25 -15.34 -5.11
N GLY A 9 -22.73 -16.00 -4.05
CA GLY A 9 -21.87 -16.63 -3.05
C GLY A 9 -21.21 -15.67 -2.04
N ILE A 10 -21.39 -14.35 -2.19
CA ILE A 10 -20.90 -13.33 -1.26
C ILE A 10 -21.71 -13.41 0.05
N LYS A 11 -21.01 -13.54 1.19
CA LYS A 11 -21.61 -13.43 2.54
C LYS A 11 -20.87 -12.36 3.33
N LEU A 12 -21.57 -11.25 3.55
CA LEU A 12 -21.11 -10.16 4.38
C LEU A 12 -21.64 -10.31 5.81
N PRO A 13 -20.87 -9.93 6.84
CA PRO A 13 -21.42 -9.80 8.18
C PRO A 13 -22.51 -8.73 8.22
N LYS A 14 -23.46 -8.86 9.15
CA LYS A 14 -24.50 -7.86 9.40
C LYS A 14 -23.88 -6.64 10.11
N ILE A 15 -23.20 -5.79 9.36
CA ILE A 15 -22.60 -4.55 9.81
C ILE A 15 -22.60 -3.54 8.66
N THR A 16 -22.85 -2.27 8.97
CA THR A 16 -22.84 -1.17 8.00
C THR A 16 -21.48 -0.48 7.96
N ALA A 17 -21.19 0.24 6.87
CA ALA A 17 -19.98 1.07 6.76
C ALA A 17 -19.83 2.03 7.95
N LYS A 18 -20.91 2.72 8.35
CA LYS A 18 -20.93 3.63 9.50
C LYS A 18 -20.60 2.94 10.83
N GLU A 19 -21.06 1.69 11.01
CA GLU A 19 -20.70 0.91 12.21
C GLU A 19 -19.24 0.46 12.19
N ILE A 20 -18.70 0.11 11.02
CA ILE A 20 -17.26 -0.19 10.84
C ILE A 20 -16.44 1.05 11.23
N GLU A 21 -16.80 2.23 10.72
CA GLU A 21 -16.11 3.50 11.03
C GLU A 21 -16.15 3.84 12.53
N ARG A 22 -17.30 3.66 13.17
CA ARG A 22 -17.42 3.90 14.62
C ARG A 22 -16.57 2.91 15.44
N LYS A 23 -16.53 1.64 15.03
CA LYS A 23 -15.79 0.59 15.76
C LYS A 23 -14.28 0.68 15.55
N ILE A 24 -13.82 1.20 14.40
CA ILE A 24 -12.40 1.28 14.11
C ILE A 24 -11.71 2.42 14.87
N ASP A 25 -12.39 3.55 15.12
CA ASP A 25 -11.78 4.72 15.77
C ASP A 25 -11.03 4.40 17.08
N PRO A 26 -11.60 3.71 18.09
CA PRO A 26 -10.87 3.40 19.33
C PRO A 26 -9.66 2.48 19.11
N ILE A 27 -9.65 1.68 18.04
CA ILE A 27 -8.50 0.83 17.66
C ILE A 27 -7.41 1.71 17.07
N LEU A 28 -7.76 2.64 16.18
CA LEU A 28 -6.81 3.61 15.63
C LEU A 28 -6.15 4.40 16.76
N ARG A 29 -6.90 4.94 17.72
CA ARG A 29 -6.33 5.67 18.88
C ARG A 29 -5.37 4.82 19.72
N GLN A 30 -5.58 3.51 19.78
CA GLN A 30 -4.63 2.60 20.45
C GLN A 30 -3.37 2.39 19.63
N MET A 31 -3.49 2.26 18.30
CA MET A 31 -2.36 2.16 17.38
C MET A 31 -1.50 3.44 17.42
N GLU A 32 -2.11 4.61 17.38
CA GLU A 32 -1.41 5.91 17.49
C GLU A 32 -0.62 6.01 18.78
N LYS A 33 -1.24 5.66 19.93
CA LYS A 33 -0.56 5.63 21.23
C LYS A 33 0.56 4.60 21.29
N ALA A 34 0.39 3.45 20.64
CA ALA A 34 1.42 2.44 20.60
C ALA A 34 2.62 2.88 19.76
N GLY A 35 2.39 3.46 18.59
CA GLY A 35 3.44 3.84 17.63
C GLY A 35 4.24 2.64 17.10
N ILE A 36 5.23 2.91 16.25
CA ILE A 36 6.21 1.93 15.75
C ILE A 36 7.62 2.34 16.16
N LYS A 37 8.46 1.39 16.58
CA LYS A 37 9.83 1.71 17.01
C LYS A 37 10.73 1.99 15.81
N LEU A 38 11.57 3.00 15.94
CA LEU A 38 12.56 3.44 14.98
C LEU A 38 13.97 3.21 15.56
N ASP A 39 14.85 2.55 14.81
CA ASP A 39 16.28 2.58 15.11
C ASP A 39 16.85 3.92 14.66
N VAL A 40 16.84 4.88 15.61
CA VAL A 40 17.31 6.26 15.41
C VAL A 40 18.77 6.30 14.96
N LYS A 41 19.61 5.38 15.45
CA LYS A 41 21.04 5.36 15.08
C LYS A 41 21.23 4.88 13.65
N ALA A 42 20.54 3.79 13.27
CA ALA A 42 20.62 3.25 11.92
C ALA A 42 20.15 4.26 10.86
N ILE A 43 18.99 4.91 11.10
CA ILE A 43 18.46 5.90 10.15
C ILE A 43 19.33 7.16 10.05
N GLN A 44 19.93 7.62 11.16
CA GLN A 44 20.88 8.74 11.14
C GLN A 44 22.16 8.40 10.39
N LEU A 45 22.68 7.17 10.53
CA LEU A 45 23.84 6.70 9.78
C LEU A 45 23.53 6.65 8.28
N LEU A 46 22.34 6.14 7.92
CA LEU A 46 21.86 6.14 6.54
C LEU A 46 21.71 7.56 5.99
N SER A 47 21.15 8.51 6.77
CA SER A 47 21.06 9.92 6.38
C SER A 47 22.43 10.49 6.04
N LYS A 48 23.45 10.30 6.89
CA LYS A 48 24.82 10.79 6.65
C LYS A 48 25.43 10.18 5.38
N LYS A 49 25.24 8.88 5.15
CA LYS A 49 25.73 8.19 3.95
C LYS A 49 25.10 8.79 2.68
N LEU A 50 23.79 9.02 2.69
CA LEU A 50 23.07 9.56 1.53
C LEU A 50 23.33 11.05 1.32
N GLU A 51 23.56 11.83 2.38
CA GLU A 51 23.99 13.23 2.27
C GLU A 51 25.34 13.36 1.56
N ALA A 52 26.33 12.55 1.95
CA ALA A 52 27.63 12.54 1.28
C ALA A 52 27.51 12.15 -0.21
N LYS A 53 26.62 11.22 -0.54
CA LYS A 53 26.33 10.84 -1.94
C LYS A 53 25.63 11.98 -2.69
N SER A 54 24.65 12.64 -2.06
CA SER A 54 23.91 13.78 -2.61
C SER A 54 24.85 14.95 -2.94
N GLN A 55 25.81 15.26 -2.07
CA GLN A 55 26.81 16.32 -2.29
C GLN A 55 27.73 16.02 -3.48
N LYS A 56 28.13 14.74 -3.66
CA LYS A 56 28.92 14.32 -4.83
C LYS A 56 28.15 14.47 -6.13
N LEU A 57 26.87 14.07 -6.14
CA LEU A 57 25.99 14.22 -7.30
C LEU A 57 25.77 15.70 -7.63
N GLU A 58 25.51 16.52 -6.62
CA GLU A 58 25.35 17.97 -6.76
C GLU A 58 26.59 18.62 -7.41
N ALA A 59 27.80 18.29 -6.91
CA ALA A 59 29.04 18.78 -7.50
C ALA A 59 29.22 18.33 -8.97
N SER A 60 28.84 17.08 -9.29
CA SER A 60 28.86 16.58 -10.67
C SER A 60 27.87 17.31 -11.56
N ILE A 61 26.66 17.59 -11.07
CA ILE A 61 25.62 18.31 -11.81
C ILE A 61 26.07 19.74 -12.09
N TYR A 62 26.63 20.45 -11.10
CA TYR A 62 27.17 21.80 -11.30
C TYR A 62 28.34 21.82 -12.29
N LYS A 63 29.19 20.79 -12.27
CA LYS A 63 30.27 20.65 -13.25
C LYS A 63 29.73 20.47 -14.67
N SER A 64 28.75 19.60 -14.88
CA SER A 64 28.15 19.38 -16.20
C SER A 64 27.28 20.57 -16.67
N ALA A 65 26.66 21.31 -15.74
CA ALA A 65 25.86 22.50 -16.05
C ALA A 65 26.73 23.75 -16.32
N GLY A 66 27.96 23.79 -15.81
CA GLY A 66 28.83 24.96 -15.88
C GLY A 66 28.47 26.09 -14.91
N GLU A 67 27.44 25.91 -14.07
CA GLU A 67 27.00 26.90 -13.08
C GLU A 67 26.33 26.24 -11.87
N LYS A 68 26.13 27.03 -10.81
CA LYS A 68 25.35 26.62 -9.64
C LYS A 68 23.92 27.12 -9.75
N PHE A 69 22.98 26.24 -9.43
CA PHE A 69 21.55 26.54 -9.45
C PHE A 69 20.80 25.62 -8.48
N ASN A 70 19.54 25.90 -8.19
CA ASN A 70 18.72 25.04 -7.37
C ASN A 70 18.19 23.84 -8.17
N ILE A 71 18.85 22.69 -8.04
CA ILE A 71 18.49 21.42 -8.72
C ILE A 71 17.07 20.93 -8.37
N ALA A 72 16.58 21.29 -7.17
CA ALA A 72 15.22 20.95 -6.75
C ALA A 72 14.15 21.83 -7.39
N SER A 73 14.51 23.02 -7.90
CA SER A 73 13.57 23.93 -8.58
C SER A 73 13.30 23.45 -10.01
N PRO A 74 12.05 23.09 -10.38
CA PRO A 74 11.73 22.66 -11.73
C PRO A 74 12.00 23.75 -12.78
N LEU A 75 11.83 25.01 -12.41
CA LEU A 75 12.02 26.16 -13.30
C LEU A 75 13.51 26.37 -13.62
N GLN A 76 14.35 26.48 -12.60
CA GLN A 76 15.79 26.67 -12.81
C GLN A 76 16.40 25.46 -13.51
N LEU A 77 15.95 24.25 -13.19
CA LEU A 77 16.41 23.06 -13.90
C LEU A 77 15.99 23.08 -15.38
N ALA A 78 14.76 23.51 -15.71
CA ALA A 78 14.31 23.58 -17.09
C ALA A 78 15.14 24.59 -17.90
N GLU A 79 15.46 25.75 -17.32
CA GLU A 79 16.33 26.76 -17.93
C GLU A 79 17.71 26.17 -18.26
N VAL A 80 18.35 25.52 -17.28
CA VAL A 80 19.67 24.87 -17.47
C VAL A 80 19.61 23.81 -18.57
N LEU A 81 18.65 22.90 -18.49
CA LEU A 81 18.58 21.75 -19.40
C LEU A 81 18.22 22.14 -20.84
N PHE A 82 17.24 23.02 -21.02
CA PHE A 82 16.63 23.24 -22.33
C PHE A 82 17.03 24.57 -22.98
N GLU A 83 17.42 25.58 -22.19
CA GLU A 83 17.86 26.87 -22.76
C GLU A 83 19.38 26.93 -22.88
N LYS A 84 20.11 26.56 -21.80
CA LYS A 84 21.58 26.62 -21.78
C LYS A 84 22.24 25.41 -22.44
N LEU A 85 21.89 24.20 -21.99
CA LEU A 85 22.41 22.96 -22.57
C LEU A 85 21.69 22.54 -23.86
N ARG A 86 20.59 23.22 -24.21
CA ARG A 86 19.81 23.02 -25.45
C ARG A 86 19.45 21.56 -25.71
N LEU A 87 19.03 20.84 -24.68
CA LEU A 87 18.62 19.45 -24.82
C LEU A 87 17.34 19.34 -25.66
N PRO A 88 17.21 18.25 -26.46
CA PRO A 88 15.98 17.94 -27.17
C PRO A 88 14.78 17.92 -26.20
N SER A 89 13.71 18.60 -26.57
CA SER A 89 12.51 18.77 -25.73
C SER A 89 11.21 18.56 -26.49
N GLU A 90 11.28 18.18 -27.77
CA GLU A 90 10.16 18.03 -28.69
C GLU A 90 9.18 16.94 -28.21
N GLU A 91 9.70 15.87 -27.61
CA GLU A 91 8.93 14.74 -27.09
C GLU A 91 8.49 14.91 -25.62
N LEU A 92 8.91 16.01 -24.99
CA LEU A 92 8.65 16.28 -23.58
C LEU A 92 7.38 17.08 -23.40
N LYS A 93 6.58 16.70 -22.39
CA LYS A 93 5.38 17.47 -22.05
C LYS A 93 5.73 18.89 -21.62
N ARG A 94 4.89 19.84 -21.99
CA ARG A 94 4.94 21.21 -21.49
C ARG A 94 3.90 21.42 -20.40
N THR A 95 4.28 22.22 -19.41
CA THR A 95 3.43 22.67 -18.30
C THR A 95 3.24 24.18 -18.42
N LYS A 96 2.37 24.76 -17.58
CA LYS A 96 2.21 26.21 -17.50
C LYS A 96 3.53 26.95 -17.22
N SER A 97 4.49 26.28 -16.59
CA SER A 97 5.82 26.79 -16.23
C SER A 97 6.94 26.39 -17.20
N GLY A 98 6.62 25.92 -18.42
CA GLY A 98 7.61 25.53 -19.42
C GLY A 98 7.76 24.02 -19.60
N VAL A 99 8.90 23.58 -20.17
CA VAL A 99 9.17 22.16 -20.45
C VAL A 99 9.24 21.39 -19.13
N SER A 100 8.54 20.25 -19.06
CA SER A 100 8.46 19.45 -17.85
C SER A 100 9.80 18.80 -17.53
N THR A 101 10.25 18.98 -16.29
CA THR A 101 11.39 18.24 -15.74
C THR A 101 10.94 17.07 -14.85
N ALA A 102 9.70 16.59 -14.98
CA ALA A 102 9.24 15.44 -14.21
C ALA A 102 10.09 14.19 -14.50
N ALA A 103 10.25 13.29 -13.52
CA ALA A 103 11.08 12.10 -13.69
C ALA A 103 10.65 11.21 -14.88
N SER A 104 9.35 11.13 -15.17
CA SER A 104 8.82 10.41 -16.34
C SER A 104 9.21 11.04 -17.67
N GLU A 105 9.38 12.36 -17.70
CA GLU A 105 9.77 13.10 -18.91
C GLU A 105 11.28 13.06 -19.10
N LEU A 106 12.07 13.32 -18.04
CA LEU A 106 13.53 13.26 -18.10
C LEU A 106 14.06 11.87 -18.47
N LYS A 107 13.35 10.79 -18.11
CA LYS A 107 13.72 9.41 -18.50
C LYS A 107 13.68 9.20 -20.02
N LYS A 108 12.86 9.93 -20.77
CA LYS A 108 12.79 9.83 -22.25
C LYS A 108 14.05 10.36 -22.92
N VAL A 109 14.76 11.26 -22.24
CA VAL A 109 15.97 11.93 -22.75
C VAL A 109 17.22 11.59 -21.94
N VAL A 110 17.19 10.50 -21.17
CA VAL A 110 18.30 10.11 -20.29
C VAL A 110 19.60 9.87 -21.06
N ASP A 111 19.50 9.34 -22.28
CA ASP A 111 20.64 9.05 -23.16
C ASP A 111 21.12 10.28 -23.95
N LYS A 112 20.42 11.42 -23.83
CA LYS A 112 20.78 12.64 -24.57
C LYS A 112 21.89 13.43 -23.90
N HIS A 113 22.06 13.31 -22.58
CA HIS A 113 23.15 13.97 -21.86
C HIS A 113 23.44 13.32 -20.51
N GLU A 114 24.72 13.21 -20.19
CA GLU A 114 25.23 12.66 -18.93
C GLU A 114 24.68 13.33 -17.66
N ILE A 115 24.16 14.57 -17.72
CA ILE A 115 23.68 15.33 -16.57
C ILE A 115 22.34 14.77 -16.05
N ILE A 116 21.55 14.13 -16.92
CA ILE A 116 20.18 13.70 -16.61
C ILE A 116 20.14 12.60 -15.56
N LYS A 117 21.02 11.59 -15.68
CA LYS A 117 21.07 10.48 -14.73
C LYS A 117 21.44 10.94 -13.30
N PRO A 118 22.50 11.76 -13.09
CA PRO A 118 22.78 12.39 -11.80
C PRO A 118 21.62 13.23 -11.26
N ILE A 119 20.90 13.99 -12.10
CA ILE A 119 19.73 14.77 -11.66
C ILE A 119 18.63 13.88 -11.12
N LEU A 120 18.30 12.80 -11.84
CA LEU A 120 17.26 11.85 -11.41
C LEU A 120 17.62 11.23 -10.06
N GLU A 121 18.87 10.80 -9.91
CA GLU A 121 19.38 10.23 -8.66
C GLU A 121 19.41 11.25 -7.52
N TYR A 122 19.87 12.48 -7.77
CA TYR A 122 19.89 13.56 -6.79
C TYR A 122 18.48 13.89 -6.28
N ARG A 123 17.49 13.97 -7.17
CA ARG A 123 16.09 14.25 -6.78
C ARG A 123 15.47 13.12 -5.97
N GLU A 124 15.78 11.87 -6.30
CA GLU A 124 15.37 10.72 -5.49
C GLU A 124 15.98 10.80 -4.09
N LEU A 125 17.29 10.98 -3.97
CA LEU A 125 17.98 11.12 -2.68
C LEU A 125 17.47 12.33 -1.89
N SER A 126 17.31 13.48 -2.54
CA SER A 126 16.81 14.70 -1.90
C SER A 126 15.42 14.50 -1.32
N LYS A 127 14.51 13.81 -2.04
CA LYS A 127 13.18 13.47 -1.53
C LYS A 127 13.28 12.52 -0.34
N LEU A 128 14.13 11.49 -0.41
CA LEU A 128 14.30 10.53 0.67
C LEU A 128 14.84 11.19 1.95
N LEU A 129 15.83 12.06 1.80
CA LEU A 129 16.44 12.83 2.89
C LEU A 129 15.45 13.80 3.53
N SER A 130 14.77 14.62 2.73
CA SER A 130 13.88 15.67 3.24
C SER A 130 12.56 15.15 3.77
N THR A 131 12.05 14.05 3.22
CA THR A 131 10.73 13.50 3.60
C THR A 131 10.82 12.49 4.73
N TYR A 132 11.89 11.67 4.77
CA TYR A 132 11.96 10.53 5.69
C TYR A 132 13.19 10.59 6.62
N LEU A 133 14.40 10.61 6.07
CA LEU A 133 15.60 10.35 6.87
C LEU A 133 15.93 11.45 7.89
N LYS A 134 15.66 12.71 7.56
CA LYS A 134 15.86 13.84 8.49
C LYS A 134 14.69 14.05 9.45
N PRO A 135 13.41 14.04 9.01
CA PRO A 135 12.31 14.35 9.91
C PRO A 135 11.98 13.24 10.90
N LEU A 136 12.02 11.96 10.47
CA LEU A 136 11.56 10.85 11.31
C LEU A 136 12.33 10.75 12.64
N PRO A 137 13.67 10.85 12.69
CA PRO A 137 14.40 10.85 13.96
C PRO A 137 13.97 11.95 14.92
N ALA A 138 13.64 13.13 14.40
CA ALA A 138 13.21 14.28 15.22
C ALA A 138 11.77 14.16 15.72
N MET A 139 10.94 13.35 15.06
CA MET A 139 9.55 13.07 15.42
C MET A 139 9.40 11.87 16.38
N ALA A 140 10.48 11.13 16.64
CA ALA A 140 10.45 9.98 17.54
C ALA A 140 10.36 10.43 19.01
N ASP A 141 9.57 9.72 19.81
CA ASP A 141 9.46 9.96 21.24
C ASP A 141 10.74 9.56 22.01
N LYS A 142 10.73 9.76 23.33
CA LYS A 142 11.83 9.36 24.22
C LYS A 142 12.18 7.87 24.18
N ASN A 143 11.27 7.01 23.73
CA ASN A 143 11.45 5.56 23.57
C ASN A 143 11.80 5.17 22.13
N SER A 144 12.12 6.16 21.27
CA SER A 144 12.37 5.99 19.84
C SER A 144 11.16 5.42 19.09
N ARG A 145 9.93 5.81 19.48
CA ARG A 145 8.70 5.40 18.79
C ARG A 145 8.11 6.55 18.01
N LEU A 146 7.66 6.25 16.79
CA LEU A 146 6.94 7.15 15.91
C LEU A 146 5.44 6.95 16.08
N HIS A 147 4.74 8.05 16.34
CA HIS A 147 3.30 8.08 16.54
C HIS A 147 2.66 8.83 15.38
N THR A 148 2.12 8.09 14.42
CA THR A 148 1.35 8.69 13.31
C THR A 148 -0.07 9.00 13.76
N HIS A 149 -0.75 9.89 13.06
CA HIS A 149 -2.18 10.12 13.17
C HIS A 149 -2.92 9.47 12.00
N PHE A 150 -3.95 8.69 12.32
CA PHE A 150 -4.84 8.07 11.35
C PHE A 150 -6.09 8.93 11.13
N GLY A 151 -6.30 9.29 9.87
CA GLY A 151 -7.53 9.89 9.37
C GLY A 151 -8.32 8.92 8.50
N GLN A 152 -9.43 9.41 7.95
CA GLN A 152 -10.21 8.69 6.94
C GLN A 152 -10.40 9.60 5.73
N ASP A 153 -10.12 9.07 4.55
CA ASP A 153 -10.43 9.71 3.28
C ASP A 153 -11.94 9.67 3.06
N THR A 154 -12.58 10.83 3.06
CA THR A 154 -14.03 10.99 2.87
C THR A 154 -14.52 10.60 1.48
N SER A 155 -13.61 10.44 0.52
CA SER A 155 -13.96 10.08 -0.87
C SER A 155 -13.87 8.58 -1.16
N THR A 156 -12.99 7.86 -0.47
CA THR A 156 -12.75 6.43 -0.71
C THR A 156 -13.00 5.54 0.50
N GLY A 157 -13.17 6.12 1.68
CA GLY A 157 -13.26 5.39 2.94
C GLY A 157 -11.92 4.79 3.40
N ARG A 158 -10.80 5.01 2.67
CA ARG A 158 -9.47 4.51 3.07
C ARG A 158 -8.97 5.22 4.31
N LEU A 159 -8.12 4.54 5.08
CA LEU A 159 -7.38 5.17 6.16
C LEU A 159 -6.24 6.02 5.58
N THR A 160 -6.03 7.21 6.13
CA THR A 160 -4.89 8.08 5.81
C THR A 160 -3.94 8.14 7.00
N SER A 161 -2.69 8.53 6.77
CA SER A 161 -1.67 8.70 7.81
C SER A 161 -0.95 10.04 7.63
N PHE A 162 -0.81 10.79 8.72
CA PHE A 162 -0.12 12.08 8.74
C PHE A 162 0.68 12.27 10.04
N GLU A 163 1.68 13.15 9.98
CA GLU A 163 2.50 13.58 11.13
C GLU A 163 3.09 12.44 12.00
N PRO A 164 3.99 11.59 11.46
CA PRO A 164 4.42 11.49 10.06
C PRO A 164 3.51 10.57 9.23
N ASN A 165 3.54 10.73 7.90
CA ASN A 165 2.86 9.79 7.00
C ASN A 165 3.69 8.49 6.88
N LEU A 166 3.23 7.44 7.57
CA LEU A 166 3.85 6.12 7.59
C LEU A 166 3.29 5.16 6.52
N GLN A 167 2.25 5.55 5.79
CA GLN A 167 1.74 4.75 4.67
C GLN A 167 2.64 4.87 3.43
N ASN A 168 3.32 6.00 3.27
CA ASN A 168 4.16 6.28 2.11
C ASN A 168 5.64 5.95 2.34
N ILE A 169 5.98 5.08 3.29
CA ILE A 169 7.37 4.64 3.50
C ILE A 169 7.82 3.81 2.28
N PRO A 170 8.91 4.21 1.59
CA PRO A 170 9.37 3.56 0.36
C PRO A 170 9.56 2.05 0.53
N ILE A 171 9.13 1.28 -0.48
CA ILE A 171 9.33 -0.19 -0.54
C ILE A 171 10.20 -0.63 -1.71
N LYS A 172 10.16 0.12 -2.82
CA LYS A 172 10.89 -0.18 -4.06
C LYS A 172 12.23 0.55 -4.08
N GLY A 173 13.11 0.10 -4.99
CA GLY A 173 14.46 0.64 -5.15
C GLY A 173 15.43 0.08 -4.12
N GLU A 174 16.72 0.38 -4.28
CA GLU A 174 17.77 -0.13 -3.38
C GLU A 174 17.62 0.42 -1.96
N LEU A 175 17.14 1.66 -1.82
CA LEU A 175 17.06 2.36 -0.54
C LEU A 175 15.75 2.12 0.23
N GLY A 176 14.69 1.67 -0.45
CA GLY A 176 13.40 1.42 0.19
C GLY A 176 13.49 0.38 1.32
N PRO A 177 14.03 -0.83 1.05
CA PRO A 177 14.28 -1.83 2.07
C PRO A 177 15.23 -1.35 3.17
N GLU A 178 16.27 -0.56 2.85
CA GLU A 178 17.19 0.00 3.85
C GLU A 178 16.46 0.95 4.83
N ILE A 179 15.54 1.78 4.33
CA ILE A 179 14.71 2.66 5.17
C ILE A 179 13.75 1.82 6.03
N ARG A 180 13.04 0.85 5.44
CA ARG A 180 12.11 -0.03 6.18
C ARG A 180 12.79 -0.86 7.26
N ARG A 181 14.06 -1.23 7.08
CA ARG A 181 14.86 -1.93 8.09
C ARG A 181 15.06 -1.10 9.37
N SER A 182 14.97 0.23 9.28
CA SER A 182 15.05 1.10 10.46
C SER A 182 13.79 1.07 11.32
N PHE A 183 12.67 0.50 10.84
CA PHE A 183 11.46 0.30 11.63
C PHE A 183 11.50 -1.09 12.27
N VAL A 184 11.73 -1.13 13.58
CA VAL A 184 12.09 -2.35 14.32
C VAL A 184 11.00 -2.73 15.33
N ALA A 185 11.00 -3.99 15.76
CA ALA A 185 10.26 -4.39 16.96
C ALA A 185 10.97 -3.91 18.22
N GLU A 186 10.23 -3.76 19.31
CA GLU A 186 10.81 -3.65 20.65
C GLU A 186 11.68 -4.89 20.99
N LYS A 187 12.67 -4.73 21.87
CA LYS A 187 13.55 -5.83 22.27
C LYS A 187 12.75 -7.00 22.86
N GLY A 188 12.99 -8.21 22.34
CA GLY A 188 12.28 -9.44 22.72
C GLY A 188 10.94 -9.62 22.00
N CYS A 189 10.55 -8.68 21.15
CA CYS A 189 9.36 -8.75 20.32
C CYS A 189 9.74 -8.95 18.84
N LYS A 190 8.76 -9.28 18.01
CA LYS A 190 8.84 -9.35 16.54
C LYS A 190 7.75 -8.49 15.92
N LEU A 191 7.96 -8.06 14.69
CA LEU A 191 6.92 -7.54 13.81
C LEU A 191 6.33 -8.67 12.99
N ILE A 192 5.01 -8.63 12.82
CA ILE A 192 4.26 -9.47 11.89
C ILE A 192 3.60 -8.53 10.88
N SER A 193 3.84 -8.76 9.59
CA SER A 193 3.15 -8.09 8.50
C SER A 193 2.21 -9.09 7.84
N ALA A 194 0.96 -8.69 7.61
CA ALA A 194 0.02 -9.44 6.80
C ALA A 194 -0.62 -8.53 5.75
N ASP A 195 -0.64 -9.00 4.51
CA ASP A 195 -0.94 -8.21 3.32
C ASP A 195 -1.92 -8.98 2.44
N TYR A 196 -3.03 -8.36 2.04
CA TYR A 196 -3.98 -9.02 1.17
C TYR A 196 -3.42 -9.22 -0.24
N SER A 197 -3.48 -10.44 -0.74
CA SER A 197 -3.11 -10.72 -2.13
C SER A 197 -4.20 -10.18 -3.07
N GLN A 198 -3.95 -9.02 -3.68
CA GLN A 198 -4.75 -8.46 -4.79
C GLN A 198 -6.23 -8.25 -4.43
N ILE A 199 -6.52 -7.73 -3.23
CA ILE A 199 -7.90 -7.63 -2.72
C ILE A 199 -8.85 -6.88 -3.67
N GLU A 200 -8.39 -5.82 -4.33
CA GLU A 200 -9.23 -5.05 -5.24
C GLU A 200 -9.63 -5.84 -6.50
N LEU A 201 -8.72 -6.67 -7.02
CA LEU A 201 -9.04 -7.54 -8.15
C LEU A 201 -10.04 -8.64 -7.75
N ARG A 202 -9.93 -9.16 -6.51
CA ARG A 202 -10.90 -10.12 -5.97
C ARG A 202 -12.27 -9.46 -5.76
N VAL A 203 -12.30 -8.23 -5.25
CA VAL A 203 -13.54 -7.46 -5.08
C VAL A 203 -14.19 -7.19 -6.43
N VAL A 204 -13.46 -6.65 -7.41
CA VAL A 204 -14.05 -6.35 -8.73
C VAL A 204 -14.48 -7.63 -9.46
N SER A 205 -13.75 -8.73 -9.32
CA SER A 205 -14.17 -10.04 -9.85
C SER A 205 -15.58 -10.40 -9.36
N CYS A 206 -15.87 -10.17 -8.08
CA CYS A 206 -17.19 -10.43 -7.50
C CYS A 206 -18.26 -9.39 -7.83
N LEU A 207 -17.90 -8.10 -7.92
CA LEU A 207 -18.84 -7.05 -8.30
C LEU A 207 -19.23 -7.13 -9.78
N SER A 208 -18.29 -7.57 -10.61
CA SER A 208 -18.49 -7.73 -12.05
C SER A 208 -19.16 -9.05 -12.43
N GLY A 209 -18.87 -10.13 -11.69
CA GLY A 209 -19.26 -11.47 -12.05
C GLY A 209 -18.51 -12.02 -13.26
N ASP A 210 -17.30 -11.51 -13.51
CA ASP A 210 -16.47 -11.90 -14.67
C ASP A 210 -15.99 -13.37 -14.56
N PRO A 211 -16.44 -14.28 -15.45
CA PRO A 211 -16.14 -15.71 -15.31
C PRO A 211 -14.65 -16.02 -15.38
N ALA A 212 -13.92 -15.39 -16.32
CA ALA A 212 -12.50 -15.62 -16.53
C ALA A 212 -11.68 -15.21 -15.29
N MET A 213 -11.98 -14.03 -14.72
CA MET A 213 -11.31 -13.57 -13.50
C MET A 213 -11.69 -14.42 -12.28
N MET A 214 -12.95 -14.83 -12.16
CA MET A 214 -13.40 -15.69 -11.06
C MET A 214 -12.74 -17.08 -11.11
N GLU A 215 -12.60 -17.66 -12.31
CA GLU A 215 -11.93 -18.93 -12.52
C GLU A 215 -10.44 -18.84 -12.17
N ALA A 216 -9.75 -17.79 -12.64
CA ALA A 216 -8.33 -17.59 -12.36
C ALA A 216 -8.05 -17.55 -10.85
N PHE A 217 -8.85 -16.80 -10.08
CA PHE A 217 -8.71 -16.78 -8.61
C PHE A 217 -9.10 -18.10 -7.93
N SER A 218 -10.15 -18.78 -8.42
CA SER A 218 -10.64 -20.02 -7.82
C SER A 218 -9.68 -21.20 -8.02
N THR A 219 -8.90 -21.17 -9.10
CA THR A 219 -7.89 -22.18 -9.44
C THR A 219 -6.48 -21.83 -8.95
N GLY A 220 -6.32 -20.69 -8.26
CA GLY A 220 -5.02 -20.23 -7.76
C GLY A 220 -4.04 -19.79 -8.86
N GLN A 221 -4.55 -19.47 -10.06
CA GLN A 221 -3.72 -18.97 -11.16
C GLN A 221 -3.28 -17.52 -10.89
N ASP A 222 -2.10 -17.16 -11.39
CA ASP A 222 -1.65 -15.77 -11.40
C ASP A 222 -2.47 -14.96 -12.40
N VAL A 223 -3.40 -14.13 -11.91
CA VAL A 223 -4.28 -13.29 -12.73
C VAL A 223 -3.51 -12.37 -13.67
N HIS A 224 -2.34 -11.86 -13.28
CA HIS A 224 -1.54 -11.02 -14.17
C HIS A 224 -0.87 -11.83 -15.27
N ALA A 225 -0.39 -13.04 -14.97
CA ALA A 225 0.16 -13.93 -16.00
C ALA A 225 -0.95 -14.41 -16.93
N ARG A 226 -2.13 -14.74 -16.41
CA ARG A 226 -3.30 -15.11 -17.20
C ARG A 226 -3.72 -14.00 -18.16
N THR A 227 -3.87 -12.77 -17.67
CA THR A 227 -4.19 -11.64 -18.55
C THR A 227 -3.07 -11.37 -19.56
N ALA A 228 -1.80 -11.58 -19.19
CA ALA A 228 -0.70 -11.46 -20.15
C ALA A 228 -0.79 -12.50 -21.27
N ALA A 229 -1.03 -13.77 -20.93
CA ALA A 229 -1.24 -14.85 -21.90
C ALA A 229 -2.33 -14.46 -22.91
N GLU A 230 -3.45 -13.94 -22.42
CA GLU A 230 -4.60 -13.52 -23.22
C GLU A 230 -4.33 -12.25 -24.06
N LEU A 231 -3.62 -11.27 -23.50
CA LEU A 231 -3.28 -10.02 -24.19
C LEU A 231 -2.27 -10.24 -25.33
N PHE A 232 -1.30 -11.12 -25.10
CA PHE A 232 -0.19 -11.38 -26.03
C PHE A 232 -0.39 -12.63 -26.89
N ASP A 233 -1.45 -13.39 -26.67
CA ASP A 233 -1.76 -14.64 -27.39
C ASP A 233 -0.62 -15.67 -27.27
N VAL A 234 -0.21 -15.94 -26.02
CA VAL A 234 0.85 -16.89 -25.65
C VAL A 234 0.38 -17.82 -24.54
N GLU A 235 1.02 -18.97 -24.37
CA GLU A 235 0.72 -19.85 -23.24
C GLU A 235 1.12 -19.20 -21.90
N ILE A 236 0.39 -19.50 -20.82
CA ILE A 236 0.65 -18.90 -19.49
C ILE A 236 2.07 -19.19 -18.98
N THR A 237 2.62 -20.34 -19.36
CA THR A 237 3.98 -20.77 -19.01
C THR A 237 5.07 -20.03 -19.80
N GLU A 238 4.71 -19.40 -20.92
CA GLU A 238 5.61 -18.66 -21.81
C GLU A 238 5.58 -17.15 -21.53
N VAL A 239 4.72 -16.70 -20.61
CA VAL A 239 4.60 -15.30 -20.22
C VAL A 239 5.91 -14.81 -19.61
N SER A 240 6.54 -13.87 -20.28
CA SER A 240 7.72 -13.18 -19.77
C SER A 240 7.40 -12.24 -18.61
N HIS A 241 8.41 -11.93 -17.80
CA HIS A 241 8.27 -10.97 -16.69
C HIS A 241 7.78 -9.59 -17.17
N ASP A 242 8.20 -9.14 -18.36
CA ASP A 242 7.78 -7.87 -18.92
C ASP A 242 6.32 -7.90 -19.43
N GLN A 243 5.89 -8.98 -20.07
CA GLN A 243 4.48 -9.17 -20.45
C GLN A 243 3.58 -9.19 -19.20
N ARG A 244 3.99 -9.89 -18.14
CA ARG A 244 3.29 -9.87 -16.84
C ARG A 244 3.23 -8.47 -16.24
N ARG A 245 4.31 -7.68 -16.35
CA ARG A 245 4.35 -6.28 -15.90
C ARG A 245 3.38 -5.40 -16.67
N VAL A 246 3.28 -5.58 -18.00
CA VAL A 246 2.32 -4.89 -18.85
C VAL A 246 0.90 -5.24 -18.44
N ALA A 247 0.58 -6.53 -18.35
CA ALA A 247 -0.74 -7.01 -17.94
C ALA A 247 -1.16 -6.51 -16.55
N LYS A 248 -0.22 -6.46 -15.59
CA LYS A 248 -0.48 -5.84 -14.29
C LYS A 248 -0.91 -4.37 -14.42
N THR A 249 -0.20 -3.58 -15.22
CA THR A 249 -0.56 -2.19 -15.49
C THR A 249 -1.92 -2.09 -16.17
N VAL A 250 -2.24 -3.00 -17.10
CA VAL A 250 -3.55 -3.07 -17.76
C VAL A 250 -4.66 -3.41 -16.77
N ASN A 251 -4.52 -4.47 -15.95
CA ASN A 251 -5.54 -4.90 -14.98
C ASN A 251 -5.92 -3.75 -14.05
N PHE A 252 -4.93 -3.10 -13.43
CA PHE A 252 -5.19 -1.97 -12.55
C PHE A 252 -5.62 -0.72 -13.32
N GLY A 253 -5.02 -0.44 -14.48
CA GLY A 253 -5.37 0.72 -15.29
C GLY A 253 -6.83 0.69 -15.75
N VAL A 254 -7.26 -0.43 -16.32
CA VAL A 254 -8.64 -0.62 -16.78
C VAL A 254 -9.61 -0.63 -15.60
N LEU A 255 -9.26 -1.29 -14.49
CA LEU A 255 -10.03 -1.22 -13.25
C LEU A 255 -10.25 0.22 -12.79
N TYR A 256 -9.26 1.10 -13.01
CA TYR A 256 -9.32 2.51 -12.65
C TYR A 256 -9.94 3.44 -13.71
N GLY A 257 -10.52 2.87 -14.78
CA GLY A 257 -11.09 3.63 -15.89
C GLY A 257 -10.04 4.44 -16.67
N MET A 258 -8.81 3.93 -16.76
CA MET A 258 -7.73 4.56 -17.52
C MET A 258 -8.06 4.57 -19.01
N SER A 259 -7.90 5.74 -19.64
CA SER A 259 -8.08 5.89 -21.09
C SER A 259 -6.89 5.29 -21.86
N PRO A 260 -7.04 5.02 -23.18
CA PRO A 260 -5.92 4.63 -24.03
C PRO A 260 -4.73 5.58 -23.92
N TYR A 261 -4.98 6.89 -23.84
CA TYR A 261 -3.94 7.89 -23.57
C TYR A 261 -3.22 7.62 -22.25
N GLY A 262 -3.96 7.45 -21.14
CA GLY A 262 -3.36 7.19 -19.83
C GLY A 262 -2.50 5.92 -19.81
N LEU A 263 -2.98 4.85 -20.45
CA LEU A 263 -2.26 3.58 -20.54
C LEU A 263 -1.02 3.69 -21.42
N SER A 264 -1.09 4.44 -22.52
CA SER A 264 0.05 4.73 -23.39
C SER A 264 1.18 5.41 -22.62
N GLN A 265 0.85 6.35 -21.72
CA GLN A 265 1.85 7.03 -20.89
C GLN A 265 2.44 6.09 -19.84
N ALA A 266 1.62 5.25 -19.20
CA ALA A 266 2.09 4.33 -18.17
C ALA A 266 3.02 3.25 -18.73
N LEU A 267 2.75 2.77 -19.94
CA LEU A 267 3.52 1.71 -20.61
C LEU A 267 4.59 2.24 -21.57
N SER A 268 4.59 3.54 -21.88
CA SER A 268 5.46 4.14 -22.88
C SER A 268 5.29 3.49 -24.27
N ILE A 269 4.03 3.33 -24.70
CA ILE A 269 3.62 2.76 -25.99
C ILE A 269 2.72 3.75 -26.76
N SER A 270 2.41 3.43 -28.02
CA SER A 270 1.48 4.23 -28.83
C SER A 270 0.05 4.17 -28.25
N GLN A 271 -0.75 5.22 -28.48
CA GLN A 271 -2.15 5.22 -28.05
C GLN A 271 -2.97 4.13 -28.76
N ASP A 272 -2.63 3.82 -30.01
CA ASP A 272 -3.30 2.76 -30.79
C ASP A 272 -3.02 1.38 -30.18
N GLU A 273 -1.78 1.12 -29.78
CA GLU A 273 -1.42 -0.12 -29.09
C GLU A 273 -2.09 -0.21 -27.71
N ALA A 274 -2.11 0.89 -26.95
CA ALA A 274 -2.83 0.94 -25.69
C ALA A 274 -4.34 0.67 -25.87
N ALA A 275 -4.97 1.22 -26.92
CA ALA A 275 -6.36 0.96 -27.25
C ALA A 275 -6.60 -0.51 -27.61
N LYS A 276 -5.66 -1.15 -28.34
CA LYS A 276 -5.71 -2.60 -28.62
C LYS A 276 -5.65 -3.43 -27.35
N TYR A 277 -4.77 -3.10 -26.40
CA TYR A 277 -4.70 -3.81 -25.12
C TYR A 277 -5.99 -3.68 -24.31
N ILE A 278 -6.56 -2.47 -24.21
CA ILE A 278 -7.85 -2.25 -23.53
C ILE A 278 -8.97 -3.03 -24.24
N GLY A 279 -9.00 -3.00 -25.57
CA GLY A 279 -9.98 -3.75 -26.37
C GLY A 279 -9.91 -5.25 -26.11
N ARG A 280 -8.73 -5.85 -26.23
CA ARG A 280 -8.50 -7.28 -25.94
C ARG A 280 -8.88 -7.62 -24.50
N TYR A 281 -8.48 -6.80 -23.54
CA TYR A 281 -8.84 -7.00 -22.13
C TYR A 281 -10.35 -7.10 -21.94
N PHE A 282 -11.13 -6.19 -22.53
CA PHE A 282 -12.60 -6.20 -22.42
C PHE A 282 -13.29 -7.29 -23.25
N THR A 283 -12.64 -7.81 -24.29
CA THR A 283 -13.13 -8.99 -25.01
C THR A 283 -13.05 -10.23 -24.11
N VAL A 284 -11.97 -10.38 -23.35
CA VAL A 284 -11.76 -11.53 -22.47
C VAL A 284 -12.52 -11.37 -21.16
N HIS A 285 -12.42 -10.18 -20.55
CA HIS A 285 -13.09 -9.83 -19.30
C HIS A 285 -14.36 -9.03 -19.56
N SER A 286 -15.32 -9.64 -20.27
CA SER A 286 -16.57 -8.97 -20.63
C SER A 286 -17.40 -8.57 -19.41
N GLY A 287 -17.34 -9.33 -18.32
CA GLY A 287 -18.04 -9.00 -17.08
C GLY A 287 -17.53 -7.70 -16.45
N ILE A 288 -16.22 -7.44 -16.56
CA ILE A 288 -15.61 -6.18 -16.12
C ILE A 288 -16.09 -5.01 -16.99
N LYS A 289 -16.18 -5.19 -18.31
CA LYS A 289 -16.73 -4.17 -19.22
C LYS A 289 -18.16 -3.81 -18.83
N ASP A 290 -18.99 -4.83 -18.62
CA ASP A 290 -20.39 -4.65 -18.24
C ASP A 290 -20.50 -3.97 -16.87
N TYR A 291 -19.64 -4.32 -15.91
CA TYR A 291 -19.54 -3.63 -14.63
C TYR A 291 -19.27 -2.14 -14.80
N CYS A 292 -18.26 -1.76 -15.59
CA CYS A 292 -17.92 -0.37 -15.81
C CYS A 292 -19.11 0.42 -16.38
N ASN A 293 -19.78 -0.13 -17.41
CA ASN A 293 -20.95 0.50 -18.02
C ASN A 293 -22.10 0.65 -17.02
N ARG A 294 -22.45 -0.43 -16.30
CA ARG A 294 -23.51 -0.42 -15.28
C ARG A 294 -23.24 0.62 -14.19
N MET A 295 -21.99 0.74 -13.73
CA MET A 295 -21.66 1.70 -12.68
C MET A 295 -21.77 3.14 -13.15
N ILE A 296 -21.38 3.43 -14.39
CA ILE A 296 -21.54 4.76 -14.99
C ILE A 296 -23.03 5.10 -15.15
N GLU A 297 -23.81 4.19 -15.70
CA GLU A 297 -25.26 4.38 -15.89
C GLU A 297 -25.97 4.63 -14.56
N LEU A 298 -25.64 3.83 -13.55
CA LEU A 298 -26.20 3.97 -12.21
C LEU A 298 -25.79 5.29 -11.55
N ALA A 299 -24.53 5.68 -11.68
CA ALA A 299 -24.06 6.96 -11.16
C ALA A 299 -24.79 8.14 -11.83
N ARG A 300 -25.03 8.08 -13.15
CA ARG A 300 -25.78 9.10 -13.90
C ARG A 300 -27.24 9.17 -13.47
N SER A 301 -27.88 8.04 -13.15
CA SER A 301 -29.29 8.01 -12.74
C SER A 301 -29.51 8.38 -11.28
N GLU A 302 -28.65 7.90 -10.38
CA GLU A 302 -28.81 8.06 -8.92
C GLU A 302 -28.05 9.28 -8.37
N GLY A 303 -27.00 9.73 -9.04
CA GLY A 303 -26.09 10.79 -8.56
C GLY A 303 -25.05 10.31 -7.54
N TYR A 304 -25.01 9.01 -7.23
CA TYR A 304 -24.06 8.42 -6.27
C TYR A 304 -23.72 6.96 -6.59
N VAL A 305 -22.67 6.45 -5.97
CA VAL A 305 -22.33 5.02 -5.92
C VAL A 305 -22.12 4.53 -4.50
N GLU A 306 -22.27 3.22 -4.26
CA GLU A 306 -22.17 2.62 -2.92
C GLU A 306 -21.21 1.43 -2.88
N THR A 307 -20.52 1.24 -1.75
CA THR A 307 -19.75 0.01 -1.47
C THR A 307 -20.66 -1.15 -1.07
N LEU A 308 -20.09 -2.36 -0.88
CA LEU A 308 -20.84 -3.52 -0.39
C LEU A 308 -21.42 -3.33 1.01
N PHE A 309 -20.79 -2.49 1.85
CA PHE A 309 -21.25 -2.22 3.23
C PHE A 309 -22.09 -0.94 3.34
N GLY A 310 -22.32 -0.25 2.22
CA GLY A 310 -23.21 0.90 2.13
C GLY A 310 -22.55 2.26 2.37
N PHE A 311 -21.23 2.37 2.25
CA PHE A 311 -20.58 3.68 2.15
C PHE A 311 -21.00 4.32 0.81
N ARG A 312 -21.51 5.55 0.85
CA ARG A 312 -22.01 6.27 -0.32
C ARG A 312 -21.06 7.40 -0.71
N ARG A 313 -20.77 7.51 -2.00
CA ARG A 313 -20.06 8.64 -2.59
C ARG A 313 -20.96 9.37 -3.57
N GLU A 314 -21.26 10.62 -3.28
CA GLU A 314 -21.96 11.54 -4.17
C GLU A 314 -21.07 11.94 -5.36
N LEU A 315 -21.68 12.03 -6.54
CA LEU A 315 -21.06 12.33 -7.82
C LEU A 315 -21.87 13.45 -8.52
N PRO A 316 -21.76 14.70 -8.02
CA PRO A 316 -22.62 15.81 -8.47
C PRO A 316 -22.34 16.26 -9.91
N ASN A 317 -21.17 15.95 -10.47
CA ASN A 317 -20.76 16.36 -11.81
C ASN A 317 -20.79 15.21 -12.84
N ILE A 318 -21.36 14.06 -12.51
CA ILE A 318 -21.43 12.88 -13.39
C ILE A 318 -22.19 13.17 -14.69
N ASN A 319 -23.12 14.12 -14.64
CA ASN A 319 -23.90 14.62 -15.77
C ASN A 319 -23.42 16.00 -16.28
N SER A 320 -22.19 16.41 -15.93
CA SER A 320 -21.65 17.70 -16.36
C SER A 320 -21.55 17.79 -17.88
N PRO A 321 -21.92 18.93 -18.51
CA PRO A 321 -21.70 19.14 -19.94
C PRO A 321 -20.22 19.20 -20.29
N HIS A 322 -19.34 19.42 -19.32
CA HIS A 322 -17.89 19.40 -19.50
C HIS A 322 -17.36 17.97 -19.42
N ARG A 323 -17.07 17.40 -20.60
CA ARG A 323 -16.61 16.01 -20.77
C ARG A 323 -15.49 15.59 -19.79
N GLN A 324 -14.48 16.43 -19.58
CA GLN A 324 -13.36 16.10 -18.67
C GLN A 324 -13.79 15.94 -17.21
N ILE A 325 -14.78 16.72 -16.77
CA ILE A 325 -15.33 16.67 -15.41
C ILE A 325 -16.19 15.40 -15.28
N ALA A 326 -17.08 15.14 -16.24
CA ALA A 326 -17.90 13.93 -16.25
C ALA A 326 -17.05 12.65 -16.27
N GLU A 327 -16.07 12.56 -17.19
CA GLU A 327 -15.14 11.41 -17.27
C GLU A 327 -14.33 11.20 -15.98
N ALA A 328 -14.05 12.27 -15.23
CA ALA A 328 -13.39 12.14 -13.93
C ALA A 328 -14.30 11.47 -12.89
N GLU A 329 -15.58 11.82 -12.86
CA GLU A 329 -16.55 11.19 -11.96
C GLU A 329 -16.98 9.79 -12.43
N GLU A 330 -16.98 9.51 -13.73
CA GLU A 330 -17.16 8.15 -14.26
C GLU A 330 -16.08 7.20 -13.73
N ARG A 331 -14.81 7.63 -13.74
CA ARG A 331 -13.73 6.87 -13.10
C ARG A 331 -13.97 6.68 -11.60
N MET A 332 -14.48 7.70 -10.91
CA MET A 332 -14.81 7.60 -9.48
C MET A 332 -15.96 6.61 -9.24
N ALA A 333 -16.96 6.57 -10.12
CA ALA A 333 -18.10 5.66 -10.05
C ALA A 333 -17.67 4.19 -10.14
N ILE A 334 -16.73 3.88 -11.04
CA ILE A 334 -16.17 2.54 -11.21
C ILE A 334 -15.32 2.14 -10.01
N ASN A 335 -14.46 3.06 -9.54
CA ASN A 335 -13.41 2.75 -8.57
C ASN A 335 -13.90 2.68 -7.13
N THR A 336 -14.86 3.54 -6.77
CA THR A 336 -15.27 3.70 -5.37
C THR A 336 -15.84 2.43 -4.76
N PRO A 337 -16.75 1.67 -5.43
CA PRO A 337 -17.25 0.42 -4.88
C PRO A 337 -16.14 -0.61 -4.65
N VAL A 338 -15.11 -0.64 -5.51
CA VAL A 338 -14.00 -1.59 -5.40
C VAL A 338 -13.06 -1.20 -4.26
N GLN A 339 -12.52 0.03 -4.31
CA GLN A 339 -11.54 0.51 -3.32
C GLN A 339 -12.15 0.68 -1.94
N GLY A 340 -13.38 1.20 -1.87
CA GLY A 340 -14.10 1.38 -0.60
C GLY A 340 -14.45 0.06 0.05
N THR A 341 -14.92 -0.92 -0.72
CA THR A 341 -15.17 -2.28 -0.18
C THR A 341 -13.88 -2.93 0.31
N ALA A 342 -12.76 -2.80 -0.41
CA ALA A 342 -11.47 -3.31 0.04
C ALA A 342 -11.01 -2.64 1.36
N ALA A 343 -11.20 -1.32 1.47
CA ALA A 343 -10.90 -0.58 2.70
C ALA A 343 -11.80 -1.01 3.88
N GLU A 344 -13.09 -1.27 3.63
CA GLU A 344 -14.03 -1.76 4.63
C GLU A 344 -13.69 -3.19 5.10
N ILE A 345 -13.27 -4.06 4.18
CA ILE A 345 -12.77 -5.42 4.52
C ILE A 345 -11.56 -5.32 5.44
N LEU A 346 -10.58 -4.46 5.12
CA LEU A 346 -9.42 -4.25 5.97
C LEU A 346 -9.81 -3.74 7.37
N LYS A 347 -10.66 -2.72 7.46
CA LYS A 347 -11.15 -2.18 8.75
C LYS A 347 -11.88 -3.27 9.56
N LEU A 348 -12.67 -4.12 8.90
CA LEU A 348 -13.32 -5.24 9.56
C LEU A 348 -12.31 -6.26 10.11
N SER A 349 -11.26 -6.57 9.35
CA SER A 349 -10.16 -7.42 9.81
C SER A 349 -9.43 -6.83 11.01
N MET A 350 -9.20 -5.52 11.01
CA MET A 350 -8.62 -4.80 12.15
C MET A 350 -9.50 -4.93 13.40
N ILE A 351 -10.83 -4.75 13.26
CA ILE A 351 -11.79 -4.91 14.36
C ILE A 351 -11.72 -6.32 14.94
N ARG A 352 -11.82 -7.34 14.09
CA ARG A 352 -11.79 -8.74 14.53
C ARG A 352 -10.46 -9.12 15.16
N LEU A 353 -9.35 -8.68 14.56
CA LEU A 353 -8.01 -8.93 15.08
C LEU A 353 -7.82 -8.26 16.43
N ALA A 354 -8.24 -7.00 16.60
CA ALA A 354 -8.15 -6.31 17.87
C ALA A 354 -8.92 -7.04 18.99
N ASP A 355 -10.13 -7.53 18.71
CA ASP A 355 -10.92 -8.33 19.65
C ASP A 355 -10.20 -9.63 20.04
N GLN A 356 -9.65 -10.36 19.07
CA GLN A 356 -8.91 -11.59 19.34
C GLN A 356 -7.62 -11.35 20.13
N LEU A 357 -6.86 -10.31 19.80
CA LEU A 357 -5.66 -9.94 20.56
C LEU A 357 -6.01 -9.57 22.00
N LYS A 358 -7.14 -8.89 22.23
CA LYS A 358 -7.63 -8.59 23.58
C LYS A 358 -7.92 -9.85 24.39
N VAL A 359 -8.62 -10.83 23.81
CA VAL A 359 -8.92 -12.11 24.46
C VAL A 359 -7.64 -12.90 24.78
N LEU A 360 -6.69 -12.94 23.83
CA LEU A 360 -5.40 -13.59 24.05
C LEU A 360 -4.61 -12.93 25.20
N ASN A 361 -4.67 -11.60 25.29
CA ASN A 361 -4.04 -10.82 26.35
C ASN A 361 -4.68 -11.06 27.73
N GLU A 362 -5.98 -11.27 27.79
CA GLU A 362 -6.71 -11.60 29.03
C GLU A 362 -6.41 -13.03 29.50
N ASN A 363 -6.40 -14.01 28.59
CA ASN A 363 -6.06 -15.40 28.90
C ASN A 363 -4.63 -15.57 29.41
N SER A 364 -3.67 -14.81 28.87
CA SER A 364 -2.29 -14.80 29.36
C SER A 364 -2.19 -14.29 30.81
N LYS A 365 -2.99 -13.28 31.20
CA LYS A 365 -3.03 -12.80 32.59
C LYS A 365 -3.53 -13.87 33.56
N ILE A 366 -4.59 -14.60 33.19
CA ILE A 366 -5.20 -15.64 34.03
C ILE A 366 -4.20 -16.78 34.27
N LYS A 367 -3.44 -17.19 33.24
CA LYS A 367 -2.39 -18.22 33.39
C LYS A 367 -1.27 -17.79 34.34
N SER A 368 -0.79 -16.55 34.23
CA SER A 368 0.25 -16.03 35.14
C SER A 368 -0.23 -15.95 36.60
N GLN A 369 -1.49 -15.54 36.82
CA GLN A 369 -2.07 -15.49 38.17
C GLN A 369 -2.27 -16.88 38.78
N ASN A 370 -2.71 -17.87 37.99
CA ASN A 370 -2.88 -19.25 38.45
C ASN A 370 -1.56 -19.99 38.68
N TYR A 371 -0.50 -19.63 37.96
CA TYR A 371 0.85 -20.17 38.21
C TYR A 371 1.43 -19.64 39.52
N ASN A 372 1.31 -18.34 39.77
CA ASN A 372 1.76 -17.72 41.02
C ASN A 372 0.98 -18.20 42.26
N SER A 373 -0.31 -18.53 42.11
CA SER A 373 -1.09 -19.13 43.21
C SER A 373 -0.71 -20.58 43.48
N LYS A 374 -0.42 -21.39 42.44
CA LYS A 374 0.10 -22.76 42.61
C LYS A 374 1.48 -22.80 43.28
N LEU A 375 2.38 -21.88 42.92
CA LEU A 375 3.71 -21.76 43.54
C LEU A 375 3.65 -21.32 45.01
N LYS A 376 2.70 -20.45 45.37
CA LYS A 376 2.43 -20.09 46.77
C LYS A 376 1.90 -21.27 47.58
N ASN A 377 1.05 -22.10 46.97
CA ASN A 377 0.44 -23.25 47.63
C ASN A 377 1.37 -24.48 47.72
N SER A 378 2.45 -24.54 46.93
CA SER A 378 3.43 -25.64 46.97
C SER A 378 4.58 -25.42 47.95
N GLY A 379 4.59 -24.31 48.70
CA GLY A 379 5.62 -24.03 49.72
C GLY A 379 7.02 -23.68 49.19
N ILE A 380 7.17 -23.41 47.89
CA ILE A 380 8.48 -23.20 47.23
C ILE A 380 8.92 -21.71 47.29
N LEU A 381 8.19 -20.85 47.99
CA LEU A 381 8.41 -19.40 47.99
C LEU A 381 9.25 -18.87 49.17
N ASN A 382 10.32 -19.58 49.55
CA ASN A 382 11.32 -19.06 50.49
C ASN A 382 12.78 -19.09 49.98
N GLN A 383 13.04 -19.44 48.71
CA GLN A 383 14.39 -19.37 48.14
C GLN A 383 14.39 -19.00 46.64
N VAL A 384 13.73 -17.89 46.28
CA VAL A 384 14.05 -17.21 45.01
C VAL A 384 14.54 -15.81 45.39
N GLN A 385 15.81 -15.74 45.80
CA GLN A 385 16.56 -14.49 45.77
C GLN A 385 16.73 -14.10 44.30
N ASP A 386 16.44 -12.82 44.02
CA ASP A 386 16.73 -12.08 42.78
C ASP A 386 17.47 -12.89 41.71
N ASP A 387 16.70 -13.50 40.79
CA ASP A 387 17.24 -13.96 39.53
C ASP A 387 17.88 -12.76 38.80
N ASP A 388 19.17 -12.91 38.50
CA ASP A 388 20.03 -11.98 37.76
C ASP A 388 19.27 -11.29 36.60
N PRO A 389 19.14 -9.94 36.59
CA PRO A 389 18.41 -9.19 35.56
C PRO A 389 19.04 -9.29 34.15
N LYS A 390 20.13 -10.04 33.96
CA LYS A 390 20.78 -10.26 32.67
C LYS A 390 20.14 -11.33 31.77
N ASN A 391 19.15 -12.11 32.25
CA ASN A 391 18.63 -13.26 31.47
C ASN A 391 17.11 -13.29 31.16
N LEU A 392 16.36 -12.21 31.39
CA LEU A 392 14.97 -12.13 30.90
C LEU A 392 14.91 -11.71 29.42
N LYS A 393 14.85 -12.71 28.53
CA LYS A 393 14.54 -12.57 27.10
C LYS A 393 13.06 -12.26 26.80
N SER A 394 12.20 -12.07 27.81
CA SER A 394 10.76 -11.88 27.58
C SER A 394 10.41 -10.41 27.33
N CYS A 395 9.78 -10.12 26.20
CA CYS A 395 9.14 -8.83 25.95
C CYS A 395 7.99 -8.63 26.95
N TYR A 396 7.98 -7.54 27.72
CA TYR A 396 6.86 -7.20 28.62
C TYR A 396 5.61 -6.69 27.86
N LEU A 397 5.72 -6.53 26.54
CA LEU A 397 4.63 -6.05 25.71
C LEU A 397 3.64 -7.17 25.43
N LYS A 398 2.38 -6.76 25.33
CA LYS A 398 1.32 -7.61 24.81
C LYS A 398 1.24 -7.47 23.29
N PRO A 399 0.83 -8.52 22.55
CA PRO A 399 0.43 -8.39 21.17
C PRO A 399 -0.46 -7.18 20.93
N ARG A 400 -0.06 -6.32 19.99
CA ARG A 400 -0.76 -5.08 19.65
C ARG A 400 -0.66 -4.77 18.16
N LEU A 401 -1.78 -4.36 17.57
CA LEU A 401 -1.82 -3.76 16.24
C LEU A 401 -1.15 -2.37 16.30
N ILE A 402 -0.20 -2.08 15.40
CA ILE A 402 0.61 -0.85 15.47
C ILE A 402 0.53 0.02 14.22
N LEU A 403 0.35 -0.57 13.04
CA LEU A 403 0.36 0.18 11.78
C LEU A 403 -0.52 -0.51 10.74
N THR A 404 -1.05 0.28 9.82
CA THR A 404 -1.68 -0.20 8.60
C THR A 404 -1.21 0.63 7.41
N VAL A 405 -0.91 -0.05 6.30
CA VAL A 405 -0.41 0.56 5.07
C VAL A 405 -1.16 -0.03 3.89
N HIS A 406 -2.06 0.75 3.30
CA HIS A 406 -2.95 0.28 2.23
C HIS A 406 -3.73 -0.97 2.68
N ASP A 407 -3.41 -2.14 2.15
CA ASP A 407 -3.98 -3.46 2.43
C ASP A 407 -3.15 -4.31 3.42
N GLU A 408 -2.07 -3.73 3.96
CA GLU A 408 -1.19 -4.34 4.94
C GLU A 408 -1.56 -3.95 6.38
N LEU A 409 -1.50 -4.92 7.29
CA LEU A 409 -1.56 -4.74 8.74
C LEU A 409 -0.22 -5.14 9.38
N ILE A 410 0.19 -4.41 10.41
CA ILE A 410 1.41 -4.70 11.17
C ILE A 410 1.09 -4.82 12.66
N VAL A 411 1.50 -5.95 13.24
CA VAL A 411 1.37 -6.25 14.67
C VAL A 411 2.76 -6.40 15.29
N GLU A 412 2.94 -5.85 16.48
CA GLU A 412 4.13 -6.08 17.31
C GLU A 412 3.75 -7.06 18.43
N VAL A 413 4.53 -8.14 18.58
CA VAL A 413 4.22 -9.24 19.49
C VAL A 413 5.47 -9.77 20.19
N PRO A 414 5.39 -10.36 21.39
CA PRO A 414 6.48 -11.13 21.98
C PRO A 414 6.97 -12.23 21.05
N GLU A 415 8.29 -12.43 21.00
CA GLU A 415 8.92 -13.41 20.12
C GLU A 415 8.31 -14.82 20.27
N GLU A 416 8.02 -15.25 21.50
CA GLU A 416 7.45 -16.57 21.75
C GLU A 416 6.02 -16.75 21.21
N GLN A 417 5.32 -15.66 20.92
CA GLN A 417 3.95 -15.66 20.41
C GLN A 417 3.89 -15.45 18.89
N ALA A 418 5.00 -15.10 18.24
CA ALA A 418 5.02 -14.62 16.86
C ALA A 418 4.36 -15.59 15.87
N LYS A 419 4.73 -16.87 15.90
CA LYS A 419 4.15 -17.89 15.00
C LYS A 419 2.64 -18.03 15.18
N LYS A 420 2.18 -18.06 16.44
CA LYS A 420 0.76 -18.22 16.76
C LYS A 420 -0.05 -17.00 16.30
N ILE A 421 0.44 -15.79 16.56
CA ILE A 421 -0.27 -14.57 16.17
C ILE A 421 -0.24 -14.39 14.65
N ALA A 422 0.82 -14.81 13.96
CA ALA A 422 0.90 -14.79 12.50
C ALA A 422 -0.22 -15.65 11.88
N GLN A 423 -0.43 -16.86 12.40
CA GLN A 423 -1.53 -17.73 11.96
C GLN A 423 -2.91 -17.11 12.24
N VAL A 424 -3.11 -16.58 13.46
CA VAL A 424 -4.37 -15.90 13.82
C VAL A 424 -4.65 -14.70 12.90
N MET A 425 -3.62 -13.94 12.55
CA MET A 425 -3.72 -12.80 11.66
C MET A 425 -4.12 -13.22 10.24
N LYS A 426 -3.50 -14.29 9.71
CA LYS A 426 -3.85 -14.88 8.42
C LYS A 426 -5.31 -15.31 8.37
N GLU A 427 -5.72 -16.17 9.29
CA GLU A 427 -7.08 -16.72 9.36
C GLU A 427 -8.14 -15.63 9.52
N THR A 428 -7.85 -14.62 10.35
CA THR A 428 -8.78 -13.50 10.59
C THR A 428 -8.96 -12.61 9.37
N MET A 429 -7.87 -12.34 8.64
CA MET A 429 -7.94 -11.53 7.43
C MET A 429 -8.59 -12.30 6.28
N GLU A 430 -8.24 -13.56 6.06
CA GLU A 430 -8.87 -14.42 5.03
C GLU A 430 -10.36 -14.67 5.34
N GLY A 431 -10.71 -14.80 6.62
CA GLY A 431 -12.07 -15.03 7.09
C GLY A 431 -12.92 -13.78 7.32
N ALA A 432 -12.40 -12.57 7.02
CA ALA A 432 -13.08 -11.31 7.29
C ALA A 432 -14.46 -11.23 6.62
N VAL A 433 -14.54 -11.66 5.37
CA VAL A 433 -15.77 -11.78 4.58
C VAL A 433 -15.70 -13.03 3.72
N LYS A 434 -16.85 -13.53 3.26
CA LYS A 434 -16.87 -14.52 2.18
C LYS A 434 -17.15 -13.80 0.87
N LEU A 435 -16.17 -13.74 -0.03
CA LEU A 435 -16.36 -13.30 -1.41
C LEU A 435 -16.72 -14.48 -2.31
N CYS A 436 -17.02 -14.19 -3.57
CA CYS A 436 -17.26 -15.20 -4.62
C CYS A 436 -15.98 -15.96 -5.02
N VAL A 437 -14.81 -15.38 -4.76
CA VAL A 437 -13.49 -15.99 -4.93
C VAL A 437 -12.78 -16.08 -3.58
N PRO A 438 -11.81 -17.00 -3.39
CA PRO A 438 -11.03 -17.08 -2.16
C PRO A 438 -10.31 -15.76 -1.85
N ILE A 439 -10.16 -15.40 -0.58
CA ILE A 439 -9.27 -14.32 -0.13
C ILE A 439 -7.98 -14.97 0.35
N GLU A 440 -6.84 -14.44 -0.09
CA GLU A 440 -5.51 -14.92 0.32
C GLU A 440 -4.74 -13.80 1.00
N VAL A 441 -3.99 -14.17 2.03
CA VAL A 441 -3.17 -13.24 2.81
C VAL A 441 -1.74 -13.77 2.92
N SER A 442 -0.79 -12.96 2.52
CA SER A 442 0.63 -13.22 2.73
C SER A 442 1.02 -12.71 4.11
N VAL A 443 1.64 -13.56 4.92
CA VAL A 443 2.09 -13.20 6.27
C VAL A 443 3.59 -13.42 6.41
N GLY A 444 4.28 -12.49 7.04
CA GLY A 444 5.69 -12.67 7.37
C GLY A 444 6.11 -12.05 8.69
N VAL A 445 7.18 -12.61 9.26
CA VAL A 445 7.66 -12.31 10.61
C VAL A 445 9.11 -11.84 10.56
N GLY A 446 9.43 -10.77 11.27
CA GLY A 446 10.77 -10.20 11.25
C GLY A 446 11.08 -9.33 12.47
N GLU A 447 12.37 -9.05 12.65
CA GLU A 447 12.85 -8.08 13.65
C GLU A 447 12.55 -6.63 13.24
N ASN A 448 12.43 -6.41 11.93
CA ASN A 448 12.15 -5.13 11.33
C ASN A 448 11.18 -5.30 10.16
N TRP A 449 10.64 -4.17 9.69
CA TRP A 449 9.61 -4.17 8.68
C TRP A 449 10.10 -4.61 7.28
N ALA A 450 11.40 -4.51 6.99
CA ALA A 450 11.91 -5.07 5.74
C ALA A 450 11.92 -6.60 5.76
N ASP A 451 12.32 -7.20 6.89
CA ASP A 451 12.45 -8.65 7.03
C ASP A 451 11.11 -9.38 7.00
N THR A 452 10.01 -8.73 7.41
CA THR A 452 8.66 -9.30 7.32
C THR A 452 8.22 -9.56 5.87
N LYS A 453 8.84 -8.92 4.87
CA LYS A 453 8.53 -9.16 3.46
C LYS A 453 9.32 -10.33 2.86
N ASN A 454 10.40 -10.78 3.51
CA ASN A 454 11.27 -11.85 3.03
C ASN A 454 11.01 -13.20 3.74
N ASN A 455 10.48 -13.18 4.96
CA ASN A 455 10.23 -14.36 5.78
C ASN A 455 8.74 -14.72 5.76
N VAL A 456 8.26 -15.28 4.64
CA VAL A 456 6.88 -15.78 4.54
C VAL A 456 6.72 -16.96 5.51
N ALA A 457 5.77 -16.83 6.45
CA ALA A 457 5.56 -17.75 7.56
C ALA A 457 4.59 -18.89 7.20
#